data_AF-A0A536WGW0-F1
#
_entry.id   AF-A0A536WGW0-F1
#
_cell.length_a   1.000
_cell.length_b   1.000
_cell.length_c   1.000
_cell.angle_alpha   90.00
_cell.angle_beta   90.00
_cell.angle_gamma   90.00
#
_symmetry.space_group_name_H-M   'P 1'
#
loop_
_entity.id
_entity.type
_entity.pdbx_description
1 polymer ?
#
loop_
_entity_poly.entity_id
_entity_poly.type
_entity_poly.pdbx_seq_one_letter_code
_entity_poly.pdbx_strand_id
1 'polypeptide(L)' 'MPANQGSASTGSSTKCAHAACKCMVKAGQRYCSDYCDSTAKANKPAVSKCGCGHPPCAGGR' A
#
# COMPACT_ATOMS: atom_id res chain seq x y z
N MET A 1 -28.28 29.92 5.08
CA MET A 1 -26.91 29.48 4.74
C MET A 1 -26.25 29.00 6.03
N PRO A 2 -25.91 27.70 6.17
CA PRO A 2 -24.48 27.40 6.31
C PRO A 2 -23.97 26.21 5.48
N ALA A 3 -22.70 26.32 5.08
CA ALA A 3 -21.96 25.45 4.18
C ALA A 3 -21.85 24.00 4.72
N ASN A 4 -22.35 23.05 3.92
CA ASN A 4 -22.13 21.62 4.09
C ASN A 4 -20.64 21.34 3.83
N GLN A 5 -19.94 21.06 4.92
CA GLN A 5 -18.53 20.73 4.99
C GLN A 5 -18.23 19.51 4.12
N GLY A 6 -17.69 19.77 2.93
CA GLY A 6 -16.91 18.79 2.19
C GLY A 6 -15.76 18.35 3.09
N SER A 7 -16.00 17.28 3.83
CA SER A 7 -14.99 16.54 4.55
C SER A 7 -14.05 15.95 3.50
N ALA A 8 -13.12 16.76 3.02
CA ALA A 8 -11.86 16.29 2.52
C ALA A 8 -11.19 15.62 3.71
N SER A 9 -11.61 14.38 4.01
CA SER A 9 -10.78 13.44 4.71
C SER A 9 -9.51 13.41 3.89
N THR A 10 -8.50 14.11 4.39
CA THR A 10 -7.09 13.98 4.03
C THR A 10 -6.71 12.54 4.32
N GLY A 11 -7.24 11.63 3.50
CA GLY A 11 -6.92 10.22 3.51
C GLY A 11 -5.55 10.15 2.91
N SER A 12 -4.54 10.36 3.74
CA SER A 12 -3.13 10.22 3.39
C SER A 12 -2.85 8.75 3.07
N SER A 13 -3.36 8.29 1.93
CA SER A 13 -3.07 6.99 1.38
C SER A 13 -1.59 6.98 1.04
N THR A 14 -0.79 6.32 1.87
CA THR A 14 0.66 6.25 1.64
C THR A 14 0.98 5.06 0.74
N LYS A 15 2.12 5.11 0.06
CA LYS A 15 2.59 3.96 -0.72
C LYS A 15 3.07 2.88 0.23
N CYS A 16 2.82 1.62 -0.12
CA CYS A 16 3.40 0.49 0.61
C CYS A 16 4.92 0.62 0.69
N ALA A 17 5.48 0.40 1.88
CA ALA A 17 6.91 0.51 2.16
C ALA A 17 7.76 -0.57 1.46
N HIS A 18 7.16 -1.58 0.84
CA HIS A 18 7.87 -2.52 -0.02
C HIS A 18 8.20 -1.86 -1.36
N ALA A 19 9.49 -1.70 -1.68
CA ALA A 19 9.94 -0.93 -2.84
C ALA A 19 9.36 -1.41 -4.19
N ALA A 20 9.20 -2.73 -4.35
CA ALA A 20 8.59 -3.33 -5.54
C ALA A 20 7.05 -3.33 -5.52
N CYS A 21 6.43 -2.88 -4.43
CA CYS A 21 4.98 -2.80 -4.28
C CYS A 21 4.45 -1.44 -4.76
N LYS A 22 3.40 -1.46 -5.57
CA LYS A 22 2.67 -0.27 -6.05
C LYS A 22 1.33 -0.06 -5.33
N CYS A 23 1.07 -0.82 -4.27
CA CYS A 23 -0.16 -0.66 -3.50
C CYS A 23 -0.19 0.66 -2.74
N MET A 24 -1.36 1.30 -2.75
CA MET A 24 -1.69 2.36 -1.80
C MET A 24 -2.25 1.72 -0.53
N VAL A 25 -1.76 2.17 0.62
CA VAL A 25 -2.20 1.72 1.94
C VAL A 25 -2.78 2.89 2.70
N LYS A 26 -3.71 2.59 3.61
CA LYS A 26 -4.40 3.63 4.38
C LYS A 26 -3.40 4.40 5.27
N ALA A 27 -3.73 5.64 5.60
CA ALA A 27 -2.94 6.45 6.54
C ALA A 27 -2.73 5.67 7.85
N GLY A 28 -1.47 5.43 8.23
CA GLY A 28 -1.10 4.65 9.41
C GLY A 28 -0.69 3.19 9.13
N GLN A 29 -0.99 2.65 7.96
CA GLN A 29 -0.45 1.35 7.51
C GLN A 29 0.83 1.56 6.71
N ARG A 30 1.84 0.71 6.95
CA ARG A 30 3.11 0.71 6.19
C ARG A 30 3.10 -0.29 5.05
N TYR A 31 2.36 -1.39 5.20
CA TYR A 31 2.34 -2.48 4.24
C TYR A 31 0.90 -2.80 3.83
N CYS A 32 0.72 -3.24 2.58
CA CYS A 32 -0.62 -3.56 2.08
C CYS A 32 -1.11 -4.92 2.54
N SER A 33 -0.18 -5.80 2.95
CA SER A 33 -0.42 -7.14 3.44
C SER A 33 0.81 -7.60 4.24
N ASP A 34 0.65 -8.61 5.08
CA ASP A 34 1.73 -9.24 5.86
C ASP A 34 2.87 -9.75 4.95
N TYR A 35 2.52 -10.21 3.75
CA TYR A 35 3.52 -10.60 2.74
C TYR A 35 4.54 -9.50 2.46
N CYS A 36 4.09 -8.24 2.37
CA CYS A 36 4.99 -7.11 2.15
C CYS A 36 5.80 -6.73 3.39
N ASP A 37 5.25 -6.87 4.60
CA ASP A 37 6.02 -6.67 5.85
C ASP A 37 7.12 -7.72 5.97
N SER A 38 6.75 -8.99 5.83
CA SER A 38 7.65 -10.13 5.87
C SER A 38 8.72 -10.06 4.77
N THR A 39 8.36 -9.70 3.54
CA THR A 39 9.32 -9.56 2.43
C THR A 39 10.26 -8.37 2.62
N ALA A 40 9.75 -7.24 3.12
CA ALA A 40 10.57 -6.07 3.42
C ALA A 40 11.57 -6.35 4.55
N LYS A 41 11.17 -7.13 5.57
CA LYS A 41 12.06 -7.56 6.66
C LYS A 41 13.03 -8.67 6.26
N ALA A 42 12.63 -9.54 5.35
CA ALA A 42 13.43 -10.68 4.92
C ALA A 42 14.73 -10.29 4.19
N ASN A 43 14.94 -9.00 3.90
CA ASN A 43 16.10 -8.44 3.19
C ASN A 43 16.51 -9.29 1.97
N LYS A 44 15.52 -9.93 1.33
CA LYS A 44 15.75 -10.72 0.12
C LYS A 44 15.93 -9.74 -1.04
N PRO A 45 16.78 -10.09 -2.04
CA PRO A 45 16.92 -9.27 -3.24
C PRO A 45 15.53 -9.00 -3.76
N ALA A 46 15.17 -7.71 -3.87
CA ALA A 46 13.83 -7.25 -4.19
C ALA A 46 13.33 -8.02 -5.41
N VAL A 47 12.52 -9.04 -5.16
CA VAL A 47 11.89 -9.80 -6.23
C VAL A 47 11.12 -8.77 -7.02
N SER A 48 11.47 -8.62 -8.31
CA SER A 48 10.97 -7.53 -9.16
C SER A 48 9.44 -7.54 -9.30
N LYS A 49 8.78 -8.57 -8.75
CA LYS A 49 7.34 -8.81 -8.76
C LYS A 49 6.87 -8.93 -7.32
N CYS A 50 6.06 -7.96 -6.88
CA CYS A 50 5.39 -8.01 -5.60
C CYS A 50 4.21 -9.00 -5.68
N GLY A 51 4.26 -10.08 -4.90
CA GLY A 51 3.24 -11.12 -4.86
C GLY A 51 2.08 -10.86 -3.90
N CYS A 52 1.84 -9.61 -3.48
CA CYS A 52 0.83 -9.31 -2.44
C CYS A 52 -0.63 -9.59 -2.84
N GLY A 53 -0.88 -10.05 -4.06
CA GLY A 53 -2.23 -10.42 -4.55
C GLY A 53 -3.12 -9.22 -4.87
N HIS A 54 -2.63 -7.99 -4.72
CA HIS A 54 -3.41 -6.80 -5.01
C HIS A 54 -3.34 -6.41 -6.49
N PRO A 55 -4.43 -5.87 -7.07
CA PRO A 55 -4.49 -5.47 -8.47
C PRO A 55 -3.30 -4.60 -8.93
N PRO A 56 -2.84 -3.57 -8.18
CA PRO A 56 -1.71 -2.74 -8.61
C PRO A 56 -0.34 -3.45 -8.66
N CYS A 57 -0.20 -4.65 -8.10
CA CYS A 57 1.09 -5.36 -8.01
C CYS A 57 1.25 -6.53 -8.98
N ALA A 58 0.29 -6.76 -9.88
CA ALA A 58 0.33 -7.86 -10.86
C ALA A 58 0.14 -9.28 -10.28
N GLY A 59 -0.47 -9.39 -9.09
CA GLY A 59 -0.98 -10.66 -8.54
C GLY A 59 -2.51 -10.80 -8.60
N GLY A 60 -3.23 -9.76 -9.05
CA GLY A 60 -4.68 -9.79 -9.21
C GLY A 60 -5.08 -10.48 -10.51
N ARG A 61 -5.13 -11.81 -10.50
CA ARG A 61 -5.82 -12.62 -11.49
C ARG A 61 -6.79 -13.54 -10.76
#